data_AF-A0A6C0KJ26-F1
#
_entry.id   AF-A0A6C0KJ26-F1
#
_cell.length_a   1.000
_cell.length_b   1.000
_cell.length_c   1.000
_cell.angle_alpha   90.00
_cell.angle_beta   90.00
_cell.angle_gamma   90.00
#
_symmetry.space_group_name_H-M   'P 1'
#
loop_
_entity.id
_entity.type
_entity.pdbx_description
1 polymer ?
#
loop_
_entity_poly.entity_id
_entity_poly.type
_entity_poly.pdbx_seq_one_letter_code
_entity_poly.pdbx_strand_id
1 'polypeptide(L)'
;MEPKISNISEESGVYSFTLSGVNVSLANSIRRTVLSDIPINVIITETFAENQCNILVNTSRLHNEILKHRLSCIPIHITDLDLLPGKYVLEVDVTNDKDHIIYVTTEHFKIRNKTNDNYLVENEIRKIFPPNARTNSFIEFARLRPKIGDSIPGEQLKLSAEFSIASAKQNSMFNVVSKCSYGNTVDGVAANKAWEDHEQQMKSNGATQEEIQFHKKNFYLLDAQRSYVADSFDFVIQSIGIYENIEIIKKACIILQNKMVDLIKSIDSDIVPINVSETTVANSYDIILENEDYTVGKVLEYLLYEQYYMKEKTLSFCGFKKYHPHNSDSVIRIAYNKNADKDTVRTHLKSACVDASEIYKKIYKLF
;
A
#
# COMPACT_ATOMS: atom_id res chain seq x y z
N MET A 1 13.67 -19.99 4.75
CA MET A 1 14.06 -18.77 4.02
C MET A 1 14.81 -17.85 4.98
N GLU A 2 15.87 -17.20 4.50
CA GLU A 2 16.71 -16.29 5.30
C GLU A 2 16.78 -14.93 4.59
N PRO A 3 15.88 -13.99 4.94
CA PRO A 3 15.84 -12.68 4.31
C PRO A 3 17.12 -11.89 4.61
N LYS A 4 17.60 -11.14 3.62
CA LYS A 4 18.75 -10.23 3.75
C LYS A 4 18.47 -8.92 3.04
N ILE A 5 18.99 -7.84 3.60
CA ILE A 5 18.95 -6.51 2.98
C ILE A 5 20.37 -6.10 2.56
N SER A 6 20.48 -5.56 1.35
CA SER A 6 21.71 -4.97 0.81
C SER A 6 21.40 -3.73 -0.03
N ASN A 7 22.44 -3.05 -0.52
CA ASN A 7 22.32 -1.91 -1.44
C ASN A 7 21.37 -0.80 -0.96
N ILE A 8 21.43 -0.49 0.34
CA ILE A 8 20.59 0.55 0.93
C ILE A 8 21.10 1.92 0.46
N SER A 9 20.21 2.75 -0.07
CA SER A 9 20.47 4.15 -0.37
C SER A 9 19.25 5.01 -0.06
N GLU A 10 19.48 6.26 0.32
CA GLU A 10 18.42 7.24 0.49
C GLU A 10 18.83 8.55 -0.15
N GLU A 11 18.17 8.91 -1.24
CA GLU A 11 18.48 10.09 -2.03
C GLU A 11 17.21 10.88 -2.32
N SER A 12 17.20 12.18 -1.98
CA SER A 12 16.05 13.06 -2.21
C SER A 12 14.72 12.54 -1.62
N GLY A 13 14.78 11.85 -0.47
CA GLY A 13 13.63 11.24 0.21
C GLY A 13 13.15 9.92 -0.41
N VAL A 14 13.87 9.40 -1.41
CA VAL A 14 13.61 8.09 -2.01
C VAL A 14 14.53 7.07 -1.37
N TYR A 15 13.94 6.10 -0.67
CA TYR A 15 14.63 5.00 -0.02
C TYR A 15 14.66 3.79 -0.95
N SER A 16 15.85 3.27 -1.24
CA SER A 16 16.06 2.11 -2.11
C SER A 16 16.86 1.04 -1.37
N PHE A 17 16.53 -0.23 -1.61
CA PHE A 17 17.23 -1.38 -1.01
C PHE A 17 16.97 -2.64 -1.82
N THR A 18 17.86 -3.63 -1.72
CA THR A 18 17.65 -4.96 -2.27
C THR A 18 17.22 -5.92 -1.15
N LEU A 19 16.09 -6.60 -1.32
CA LEU A 19 15.62 -7.68 -0.46
C LEU A 19 15.87 -9.02 -1.14
N SER A 20 16.71 -9.87 -0.53
CA SER A 20 17.07 -11.18 -1.07
C SER A 20 16.76 -12.33 -0.11
N GLY A 21 16.69 -13.55 -0.62
CA GLY A 21 16.44 -14.77 0.16
C GLY A 21 14.97 -15.02 0.50
N VAL A 22 14.05 -14.39 -0.23
CA VAL A 22 12.60 -14.53 -0.06
C VAL A 22 11.92 -14.74 -1.41
N ASN A 23 10.81 -15.47 -1.41
CA ASN A 23 10.02 -15.67 -2.63
C ASN A 23 9.27 -14.40 -3.05
N VAL A 24 8.98 -14.28 -4.36
CA VAL A 24 8.18 -13.19 -4.94
C VAL A 24 6.84 -12.96 -4.24
N SER A 25 6.18 -14.01 -3.76
CA SER A 25 4.89 -13.89 -3.06
C SER A 25 5.04 -13.09 -1.76
N LEU A 26 6.11 -13.35 -1.00
CA LEU A 26 6.43 -12.63 0.24
C LEU A 26 6.86 -11.20 -0.06
N ALA A 27 7.76 -10.98 -1.02
CA ALA A 27 8.19 -9.64 -1.39
C ALA A 27 7.03 -8.76 -1.89
N ASN A 28 6.19 -9.31 -2.79
CA ASN A 28 5.05 -8.59 -3.34
C ASN A 28 3.97 -8.32 -2.26
N SER A 29 3.80 -9.23 -1.29
CA SER A 29 2.85 -9.00 -0.19
C SER A 29 3.19 -7.75 0.62
N ILE A 30 4.48 -7.47 0.86
CA ILE A 30 4.93 -6.26 1.54
C ILE A 30 4.57 -5.03 0.71
N ARG A 31 4.89 -5.03 -0.59
CA ARG A 31 4.55 -3.93 -1.50
C ARG A 31 3.05 -3.66 -1.55
N ARG A 32 2.23 -4.71 -1.68
CA ARG A 32 0.77 -4.60 -1.71
C ARG A 32 0.25 -3.99 -0.41
N THR A 33 0.73 -4.47 0.74
CA THR A 33 0.36 -3.96 2.06
C THR A 33 0.73 -2.50 2.24
N VAL A 34 1.92 -2.08 1.79
CA VAL A 34 2.34 -0.67 1.79
C VAL A 34 1.37 0.21 1.00
N LEU A 35 0.87 -0.28 -0.13
CA LEU A 35 0.00 0.49 -1.01
C LEU A 35 -1.48 0.52 -0.60
N SER A 36 -1.96 -0.44 0.20
CA SER A 36 -3.38 -0.56 0.50
C SER A 36 -3.73 -0.52 1.98
N ASP A 37 -2.94 -1.17 2.84
CA ASP A 37 -3.44 -1.62 4.15
C ASP A 37 -2.97 -0.76 5.32
N ILE A 38 -1.99 0.14 5.13
CA ILE A 38 -1.48 0.99 6.22
C ILE A 38 -2.53 2.06 6.55
N PRO A 39 -3.07 2.08 7.78
CA PRO A 39 -4.07 3.07 8.17
C PRO A 39 -3.45 4.43 8.51
N ILE A 40 -4.24 5.48 8.24
CA ILE A 40 -3.92 6.88 8.54
C ILE A 40 -5.16 7.65 9.01
N ASN A 41 -4.92 8.80 9.65
CA ASN A 41 -5.97 9.79 9.90
C ASN A 41 -6.40 10.43 8.58
N VAL A 42 -7.71 10.50 8.35
CA VAL A 42 -8.34 11.01 7.14
C VAL A 42 -9.60 11.82 7.47
N ILE A 43 -10.16 12.47 6.46
CA ILE A 43 -11.50 13.05 6.51
C ILE A 43 -12.29 12.39 5.38
N ILE A 44 -13.28 11.56 5.74
CA ILE A 44 -14.07 10.82 4.76
C ILE A 44 -15.21 11.70 4.26
N THR A 45 -15.28 11.96 2.95
CA THR A 45 -16.32 12.86 2.41
C THR A 45 -17.11 12.30 1.24
N GLU A 46 -16.80 11.09 0.77
CA GLU A 46 -17.29 10.57 -0.51
C GLU A 46 -18.73 10.08 -0.49
N THR A 47 -19.11 9.29 0.53
CA THR A 47 -20.46 8.74 0.62
C THR A 47 -21.32 9.63 1.49
N PHE A 48 -22.61 9.76 1.14
CA PHE A 48 -23.55 10.57 1.95
C PHE A 48 -23.66 10.05 3.39
N ALA A 49 -23.59 8.72 3.57
CA ALA A 49 -23.71 8.07 4.87
C ALA A 49 -22.50 8.32 5.80
N GLU A 50 -21.30 8.45 5.23
CA GLU A 50 -20.05 8.62 5.99
C GLU A 50 -19.47 10.02 5.83
N ASN A 51 -20.22 10.98 5.28
CA ASN A 51 -19.72 12.31 5.01
C ASN A 51 -19.42 13.06 6.31
N GLN A 52 -18.14 13.32 6.54
CA GLN A 52 -17.65 13.97 7.74
C GLN A 52 -17.53 15.47 7.61
N CYS A 53 -17.75 16.03 6.41
CA CYS A 53 -17.57 17.45 6.14
C CYS A 53 -18.92 18.15 5.95
N ASN A 54 -19.21 19.09 6.84
CA ASN A 54 -20.37 19.96 6.77
C ASN A 54 -19.94 21.37 6.31
N ILE A 55 -20.42 21.79 5.16
CA ILE A 55 -20.18 23.13 4.61
C ILE A 55 -21.36 24.02 4.97
N LEU A 56 -21.14 24.97 5.88
CA LEU A 56 -22.15 25.90 6.38
C LEU A 56 -22.35 27.08 5.43
N VAL A 57 -21.25 27.63 4.89
CA VAL A 57 -21.26 28.74 3.94
C VAL A 57 -20.24 28.45 2.85
N ASN A 58 -20.66 28.50 1.59
CA ASN A 58 -19.76 28.50 0.45
C ASN A 58 -20.31 29.42 -0.63
N THR A 59 -19.73 30.61 -0.72
CA THR A 59 -20.02 31.56 -1.81
C THR A 59 -18.91 31.58 -2.86
N SER A 60 -17.96 30.64 -2.77
CA SER A 60 -16.87 30.50 -3.75
C SER A 60 -17.33 29.89 -5.06
N ARG A 61 -16.45 29.88 -6.07
CA ARG A 61 -16.70 29.25 -7.38
C ARG A 61 -16.60 27.72 -7.38
N LEU A 62 -16.04 27.12 -6.34
CA LEU A 62 -15.91 25.66 -6.25
C LEU A 62 -17.17 25.06 -5.63
N HIS A 63 -17.72 24.05 -6.29
CA HIS A 63 -18.86 23.31 -5.76
C HIS A 63 -18.48 22.58 -4.46
N ASN A 64 -19.45 22.41 -3.56
CA ASN A 64 -19.26 21.77 -2.25
C ASN A 64 -18.55 20.41 -2.36
N GLU A 65 -18.97 19.57 -3.30
CA GLU A 65 -18.36 18.25 -3.49
C GLU A 65 -16.90 18.29 -3.97
N ILE A 66 -16.51 19.33 -4.73
CA ILE A 66 -15.10 19.53 -5.11
C ILE A 66 -14.28 19.91 -3.88
N LEU A 67 -14.81 20.79 -3.03
CA LEU A 67 -14.13 21.18 -1.78
C LEU A 67 -14.00 20.00 -0.82
N LYS A 68 -15.06 19.20 -0.68
CA LYS A 68 -15.05 17.96 0.10
C LYS A 68 -13.98 16.97 -0.40
N HIS A 69 -13.98 16.67 -1.69
CA HIS A 69 -12.96 15.80 -2.28
C HIS A 69 -11.54 16.35 -2.06
N ARG A 70 -11.32 17.65 -2.30
CA ARG A 70 -10.02 18.29 -2.04
C ARG A 70 -9.61 18.17 -0.58
N LEU A 71 -10.55 18.31 0.35
CA LEU A 71 -10.29 18.17 1.79
C LEU A 71 -9.86 16.74 2.12
N SER A 72 -10.53 15.75 1.54
CA SER A 72 -10.21 14.32 1.71
C SER A 72 -8.84 13.94 1.12
N CYS A 73 -8.30 14.69 0.16
CA CYS A 73 -6.95 14.46 -0.39
C CYS A 73 -5.82 15.07 0.45
N ILE A 74 -6.11 15.91 1.45
CA ILE A 74 -5.05 16.57 2.24
C ILE A 74 -4.48 15.56 3.25
N PRO A 75 -3.17 15.27 3.21
CA PRO A 75 -2.55 14.37 4.17
C PRO A 75 -2.55 14.98 5.57
N ILE A 76 -2.86 14.14 6.55
CA ILE A 76 -2.86 14.50 7.98
C ILE A 76 -1.62 13.85 8.60
N HIS A 77 -0.61 14.66 8.93
CA HIS A 77 0.70 14.21 9.40
C HIS A 77 0.69 13.86 10.90
N ILE A 78 -0.09 12.83 11.25
CA ILE A 78 -0.13 12.27 12.60
C ILE A 78 0.05 10.76 12.54
N THR A 79 1.00 10.28 13.34
CA THR A 79 1.31 8.85 13.46
C THR A 79 0.43 8.11 14.47
N ASP A 80 -0.14 8.82 15.45
CA ASP A 80 -1.10 8.30 16.42
C ASP A 80 -2.53 8.36 15.89
N LEU A 81 -3.07 7.19 15.54
CA LEU A 81 -4.39 7.06 14.90
C LEU A 81 -5.54 7.42 15.84
N ASP A 82 -5.37 7.28 17.16
CA ASP A 82 -6.44 7.48 18.15
C ASP A 82 -6.49 8.92 18.69
N LEU A 83 -5.58 9.78 18.24
CA LEU A 83 -5.42 11.13 18.76
C LEU A 83 -6.57 12.05 18.33
N LEU A 84 -6.93 12.04 17.05
CA LEU A 84 -7.92 12.97 16.47
C LEU A 84 -9.36 12.47 16.48
N PRO A 85 -9.66 11.24 15.99
CA PRO A 85 -11.04 10.81 15.76
C PRO A 85 -11.88 10.89 17.04
N GLY A 86 -13.07 11.46 16.92
CA GLY A 86 -14.02 11.63 18.03
C GLY A 86 -13.66 12.70 19.07
N LYS A 87 -12.40 13.15 19.15
CA LYS A 87 -11.92 14.13 20.14
C LYS A 87 -11.78 15.54 19.57
N TYR A 88 -11.49 15.65 18.28
CA TYR A 88 -11.21 16.91 17.61
C TYR A 88 -12.08 17.11 16.36
N VAL A 89 -12.27 18.37 15.98
CA VAL A 89 -12.97 18.77 14.76
C VAL A 89 -12.16 19.83 14.03
N LEU A 90 -12.05 19.68 12.71
CA LEU A 90 -11.44 20.67 11.83
C LEU A 90 -12.46 21.77 11.52
N GLU A 91 -12.06 23.03 11.58
CA GLU A 91 -12.87 24.19 11.24
C GLU A 91 -12.10 25.10 10.28
N VAL A 92 -12.79 25.59 9.25
CA VAL A 92 -12.29 26.62 8.34
C VAL A 92 -13.37 27.68 8.27
N ASP A 93 -13.03 28.92 8.61
CA ASP A 93 -13.92 30.08 8.50
C ASP A 93 -13.09 31.26 7.98
N VAL A 94 -13.18 31.50 6.67
CA VAL A 94 -12.41 32.54 5.99
C VAL A 94 -13.34 33.35 5.10
N THR A 95 -13.33 34.68 5.30
CA THR A 95 -14.05 35.65 4.47
C THR A 95 -13.03 36.55 3.78
N ASN A 96 -13.23 36.84 2.50
CA ASN A 96 -12.36 37.76 1.78
C ASN A 96 -12.83 39.21 1.89
N ASP A 97 -12.30 39.92 2.89
CA ASP A 97 -12.55 41.35 3.08
C ASP A 97 -11.54 42.26 2.36
N LYS A 98 -10.60 41.68 1.59
CA LYS A 98 -9.55 42.41 0.87
C LYS A 98 -10.03 42.85 -0.52
N ASP A 99 -9.18 43.62 -1.20
CA ASP A 99 -9.36 44.10 -2.58
C ASP A 99 -8.75 43.17 -3.66
N HIS A 100 -8.08 42.10 -3.22
CA HIS A 100 -7.47 41.09 -4.07
C HIS A 100 -7.95 39.69 -3.70
N ILE A 101 -7.67 38.72 -4.58
CA ILE A 101 -8.00 37.32 -4.37
C ILE A 101 -7.19 36.75 -3.19
N ILE A 102 -7.86 36.01 -2.29
CA ILE A 102 -7.22 35.26 -1.22
C ILE A 102 -7.25 33.76 -1.55
N TYR A 103 -6.13 33.09 -1.28
CA TYR A 103 -6.03 31.64 -1.32
C TYR A 103 -6.20 31.09 0.10
N VAL A 104 -7.25 30.30 0.30
CA VAL A 104 -7.43 29.51 1.52
C VAL A 104 -6.49 28.32 1.41
N THR A 105 -5.59 28.18 2.37
CA THR A 105 -4.60 27.10 2.45
C THR A 105 -4.75 26.31 3.75
N THR A 106 -4.01 25.21 3.90
CA THR A 106 -3.97 24.45 5.15
C THR A 106 -3.45 25.25 6.36
N GLU A 107 -2.79 26.39 6.15
CA GLU A 107 -2.42 27.32 7.23
C GLU A 107 -3.65 27.93 7.93
N HIS A 108 -4.75 28.09 7.20
CA HIS A 108 -5.98 28.69 7.70
C HIS A 108 -6.86 27.69 8.47
N PHE A 109 -6.42 26.44 8.58
CA PHE A 109 -7.15 25.38 9.25
C PHE A 109 -7.04 25.53 10.76
N LYS A 110 -8.15 25.39 11.46
CA LYS A 110 -8.21 25.38 12.93
C LYS A 110 -8.71 24.04 13.40
N ILE A 111 -8.14 23.53 14.48
CA ILE A 111 -8.60 22.28 15.08
C ILE A 111 -9.10 22.59 16.49
N ARG A 112 -10.37 22.29 16.76
CA ARG A 112 -11.01 22.49 18.06
C ARG A 112 -11.14 21.16 18.78
N ASN A 113 -10.83 21.14 20.07
CA ASN A 113 -11.08 20.00 20.94
C ASN A 113 -12.54 20.03 21.43
N LYS A 114 -13.26 18.92 21.27
CA LYS A 114 -14.69 18.83 21.62
C LYS A 114 -14.97 18.80 23.12
N THR A 115 -13.98 18.49 23.94
CA THR A 115 -14.14 18.32 25.39
C THR A 115 -14.08 19.65 26.12
N ASN A 116 -13.22 20.56 25.68
CA ASN A 116 -12.96 21.83 26.35
C ASN A 116 -13.14 23.06 25.45
N ASP A 117 -13.56 22.87 24.19
CA ASP A 117 -13.75 23.90 23.16
C ASP A 117 -12.53 24.77 22.86
N ASN A 118 -11.34 24.35 23.32
CA ASN A 118 -10.10 25.05 23.03
C ASN A 118 -9.55 24.65 21.66
N TYR A 119 -8.98 25.63 20.97
CA TYR A 119 -8.25 25.41 19.73
C TYR A 119 -6.83 24.92 20.01
N LEU A 120 -6.33 24.03 19.15
CA LEU A 120 -4.92 23.69 19.13
C LEU A 120 -4.09 24.94 18.78
N VAL A 121 -2.94 25.07 19.44
CA VAL A 121 -1.98 26.13 19.13
C VAL A 121 -1.40 25.93 17.74
N GLU A 122 -1.01 27.03 17.09
CA GLU A 122 -0.55 27.04 15.70
C GLU A 122 0.63 26.08 15.46
N ASN A 123 1.55 25.96 16.41
CA ASN A 123 2.68 25.03 16.32
C ASN A 123 2.25 23.56 16.23
N GLU A 124 1.16 23.16 16.91
CA GLU A 124 0.63 21.81 16.80
C GLU A 124 -0.10 21.61 15.47
N ILE A 125 -0.85 22.62 14.99
CA ILE A 125 -1.50 22.56 13.67
C ILE A 125 -0.46 22.43 12.56
N ARG A 126 0.67 23.15 12.65
CA ARG A 126 1.79 23.05 11.70
C ARG A 126 2.49 21.69 11.71
N LYS A 127 2.37 20.88 12.76
CA LYS A 127 2.83 19.48 12.74
C LYS A 127 1.86 18.58 11.98
N ILE A 128 0.56 18.88 12.06
CA ILE A 128 -0.51 18.10 11.42
C ILE A 128 -0.62 18.43 9.92
N PHE A 129 -0.49 19.71 9.58
CA PHE A 129 -0.51 20.22 8.21
C PHE A 129 0.74 21.07 7.92
N PRO A 130 1.92 20.44 7.81
CA PRO A 130 3.17 21.15 7.60
C PRO A 130 3.21 21.83 6.21
N PRO A 131 3.94 22.96 6.09
CA PRO A 131 4.25 23.52 4.78
C PRO A 131 5.21 22.60 4.01
N ASN A 132 5.21 22.72 2.70
CA ASN A 132 6.16 22.00 1.85
C ASN A 132 7.61 22.38 2.21
N ALA A 133 8.46 21.40 2.48
CA ALA A 133 9.84 21.62 2.91
C ALA A 133 10.73 22.36 1.88
N ARG A 134 10.37 22.35 0.59
CA ARG A 134 11.14 23.03 -0.47
C ARG A 134 10.65 24.44 -0.74
N THR A 135 9.33 24.64 -0.80
CA THR A 135 8.74 25.95 -1.17
C THR A 135 8.26 26.76 0.02
N ASN A 136 8.24 26.18 1.23
CA ASN A 136 7.62 26.73 2.44
C ASN A 136 6.15 27.13 2.23
N SER A 137 5.46 26.51 1.27
CA SER A 137 4.06 26.81 0.94
C SER A 137 3.12 25.77 1.52
N PHE A 138 1.96 26.21 1.98
CA PHE A 138 0.88 25.34 2.43
C PHE A 138 0.03 24.88 1.24
N ILE A 139 -0.73 23.80 1.42
CA ILE A 139 -1.58 23.25 0.35
C ILE A 139 -2.73 24.21 0.09
N GLU A 140 -2.88 24.65 -1.16
CA GLU A 140 -4.00 25.48 -1.59
C GLU A 140 -5.31 24.69 -1.61
N PHE A 141 -6.27 25.14 -0.82
CA PHE A 141 -7.56 24.48 -0.66
C PHE A 141 -8.64 25.12 -1.54
N ALA A 142 -8.81 26.43 -1.45
CA ALA A 142 -9.84 27.18 -2.19
C ALA A 142 -9.38 28.60 -2.53
N ARG A 143 -10.09 29.26 -3.45
CA ARG A 143 -9.82 30.64 -3.88
C ARG A 143 -11.06 31.49 -3.66
N LEU A 144 -10.91 32.59 -2.92
CA LEU A 144 -11.99 33.52 -2.59
C LEU A 144 -11.77 34.86 -3.29
N ARG A 145 -12.77 35.33 -4.02
CA ARG A 145 -12.74 36.64 -4.69
C ARG A 145 -13.05 37.79 -3.72
N PRO A 146 -12.45 38.97 -3.95
CA PRO A 146 -12.71 40.16 -3.13
C PRO A 146 -14.13 40.67 -3.33
N LYS A 147 -14.55 41.58 -2.45
CA LYS A 147 -15.83 42.30 -2.59
C LYS A 147 -15.89 43.08 -3.90
N ILE A 148 -17.08 43.16 -4.51
CA ILE A 148 -17.34 43.92 -5.73
C ILE A 148 -18.26 45.09 -5.36
N GLY A 149 -17.66 46.15 -4.80
CA GLY A 149 -18.39 47.33 -4.29
C GLY A 149 -19.07 47.10 -2.93
N ASP A 150 -19.86 48.06 -2.49
CA ASP A 150 -20.51 48.04 -1.17
C ASP A 150 -21.72 47.10 -1.08
N SER A 151 -22.27 46.67 -2.22
CA SER A 151 -23.46 45.82 -2.31
C SER A 151 -23.17 44.33 -2.48
N ILE A 152 -21.97 43.94 -2.92
CA ILE A 152 -21.58 42.54 -3.13
C ILE A 152 -20.39 42.24 -2.20
N PRO A 153 -20.63 41.60 -1.04
CA PRO A 153 -19.55 41.23 -0.13
C PRO A 153 -18.62 40.21 -0.79
N GLY A 154 -17.40 40.09 -0.26
CA GLY A 154 -16.44 39.11 -0.74
C GLY A 154 -16.89 37.67 -0.51
N GLU A 155 -16.24 36.74 -1.20
CA GLU A 155 -16.55 35.31 -1.05
C GLU A 155 -16.11 34.82 0.35
N GLN A 156 -16.90 33.90 0.92
CA GLN A 156 -16.69 33.28 2.22
C GLN A 156 -16.75 31.75 2.07
N LEU A 157 -15.89 31.08 2.85
CA LEU A 157 -15.93 29.65 3.05
C LEU A 157 -15.94 29.33 4.54
N LYS A 158 -17.00 28.65 4.98
CA LYS A 158 -17.18 28.14 6.34
C LYS A 158 -17.55 26.66 6.31
N LEU A 159 -16.70 25.82 6.90
CA LEU A 159 -16.94 24.38 7.02
C LEU A 159 -16.42 23.83 8.35
N SER A 160 -16.94 22.67 8.72
CA SER A 160 -16.47 21.85 9.83
C SER A 160 -16.33 20.40 9.38
N ALA A 161 -15.26 19.71 9.77
CA ALA A 161 -15.05 18.32 9.41
C ALA A 161 -14.55 17.43 10.56
N GLU A 162 -15.08 16.21 10.62
CA GLU A 162 -14.65 15.17 11.56
C GLU A 162 -13.46 14.37 11.01
N PHE A 163 -12.63 13.85 11.92
CA PHE A 163 -11.53 12.96 11.57
C PHE A 163 -11.95 11.49 11.70
N SER A 164 -11.30 10.62 10.92
CA SER A 164 -11.47 9.18 10.97
C SER A 164 -10.21 8.43 10.59
N ILE A 165 -10.23 7.12 10.76
CA ILE A 165 -9.13 6.23 10.40
C ILE A 165 -9.56 5.44 9.17
N ALA A 166 -8.76 5.53 8.10
CA ALA A 166 -8.97 4.74 6.89
C ALA A 166 -7.62 4.36 6.27
N SER A 167 -7.67 3.55 5.22
CA SER A 167 -6.50 3.13 4.45
C SER A 167 -6.80 3.19 2.95
N ALA A 168 -5.75 3.09 2.13
CA ALA A 168 -5.88 3.11 0.69
C ALA A 168 -6.74 1.98 0.10
N LYS A 169 -6.98 0.91 0.88
CA LYS A 169 -7.93 -0.16 0.54
C LYS A 169 -9.37 0.36 0.39
N GLN A 170 -9.75 1.36 1.18
CA GLN A 170 -11.06 2.01 1.07
C GLN A 170 -11.08 3.03 -0.06
N ASN A 171 -10.06 3.89 -0.13
CA ASN A 171 -9.92 4.87 -1.20
C ASN A 171 -8.46 5.25 -1.44
N SER A 172 -8.04 5.36 -2.70
CA SER A 172 -6.68 5.75 -3.10
C SER A 172 -6.20 7.10 -2.56
N MET A 173 -7.10 8.00 -2.14
CA MET A 173 -6.75 9.25 -1.45
C MET A 173 -6.03 8.99 -0.12
N PHE A 174 -6.26 7.84 0.50
CA PHE A 174 -5.74 7.48 1.82
C PHE A 174 -4.44 6.67 1.75
N ASN A 175 -3.61 6.94 0.73
CA ASN A 175 -2.30 6.30 0.59
C ASN A 175 -1.25 6.92 1.54
N VAL A 176 -0.16 6.20 1.73
CA VAL A 176 0.97 6.62 2.59
C VAL A 176 2.27 6.88 1.81
N VAL A 177 2.28 6.58 0.51
CA VAL A 177 3.47 6.60 -0.34
C VAL A 177 3.17 7.29 -1.67
N SER A 178 4.10 8.13 -2.13
CA SER A 178 4.11 8.63 -3.50
C SER A 178 4.72 7.62 -4.48
N LYS A 179 5.60 6.74 -3.98
CA LYS A 179 6.27 5.69 -4.76
C LYS A 179 6.44 4.43 -3.93
N CYS A 180 6.01 3.29 -4.46
CA CYS A 180 6.36 1.97 -3.93
C CYS A 180 6.41 0.97 -5.09
N SER A 181 7.63 0.64 -5.51
CA SER A 181 7.90 -0.27 -6.62
C SER A 181 8.97 -1.28 -6.24
N TYR A 182 8.93 -2.44 -6.88
CA TYR A 182 10.01 -3.42 -6.81
C TYR A 182 10.18 -4.09 -8.17
N GLY A 183 11.37 -4.61 -8.44
CA GLY A 183 11.67 -5.43 -9.60
C GLY A 183 12.66 -6.53 -9.23
N ASN A 184 12.84 -7.52 -10.10
CA ASN A 184 13.89 -8.51 -9.89
C ASN A 184 15.26 -7.84 -9.98
N THR A 185 16.19 -8.23 -9.12
CA THR A 185 17.58 -7.75 -9.20
C THR A 185 18.23 -8.30 -10.47
N VAL A 186 18.68 -7.42 -11.37
CA VAL A 186 19.29 -7.81 -12.65
C VAL A 186 20.63 -8.51 -12.42
N ASP A 187 20.81 -9.68 -13.04
CA ASP A 187 22.10 -10.36 -13.09
C ASP A 187 22.90 -9.83 -14.27
N GLY A 188 23.80 -8.89 -14.00
CA GLY A 188 24.64 -8.27 -15.02
C GLY A 188 25.53 -9.26 -15.77
N VAL A 189 26.00 -10.34 -15.13
CA VAL A 189 26.85 -11.33 -15.78
C VAL A 189 26.03 -12.16 -16.77
N ALA A 190 24.87 -12.65 -16.34
CA ALA A 190 23.97 -13.39 -17.22
C ALA A 190 23.43 -12.52 -18.37
N ALA A 191 23.06 -11.27 -18.08
CA ALA A 191 22.59 -10.31 -19.09
C ALA A 191 23.67 -10.00 -20.12
N ASN A 192 24.91 -9.77 -19.69
CA ASN A 192 26.05 -9.54 -20.60
C ASN A 192 26.30 -10.75 -21.49
N LYS A 193 26.26 -11.97 -20.93
CA LYS A 193 26.43 -13.20 -21.70
C LYS A 193 25.34 -13.37 -22.76
N ALA A 194 24.08 -13.14 -22.39
CA ALA A 194 22.96 -13.20 -23.33
C ALA A 194 23.09 -12.13 -24.43
N TRP A 195 23.59 -10.94 -24.10
CA TRP A 195 23.91 -9.92 -25.09
C TRP A 195 25.05 -10.36 -26.04
N GLU A 196 26.11 -10.97 -25.52
CA GLU A 196 27.24 -11.45 -26.34
C GLU A 196 26.78 -12.48 -27.38
N ASP A 197 25.90 -13.41 -27.01
CA ASP A 197 25.33 -14.39 -27.95
C ASP A 197 24.50 -13.70 -29.06
N HIS A 198 23.66 -12.71 -28.67
CA HIS A 198 22.90 -11.90 -29.63
C HIS A 198 23.80 -11.08 -30.55
N GLU A 199 24.86 -10.47 -30.00
CA GLU A 199 25.81 -9.66 -30.75
C GLU A 199 26.57 -10.50 -31.78
N GLN A 200 26.98 -11.73 -31.41
CA GLN A 200 27.61 -12.66 -32.34
C GLN A 200 26.66 -13.03 -33.50
N GLN A 201 25.40 -13.34 -33.19
CA GLN A 201 24.40 -13.66 -34.22
C GLN A 201 24.16 -12.48 -35.18
N MET A 202 24.10 -11.25 -34.66
CA MET A 202 23.95 -10.05 -35.50
C MET A 202 25.17 -9.82 -36.39
N LYS A 203 26.39 -10.02 -35.87
CA LYS A 203 27.62 -9.94 -36.65
C LYS A 203 27.65 -11.00 -37.76
N SER A 204 27.24 -12.23 -37.47
CA SER A 204 27.15 -13.31 -38.46
C SER A 204 26.12 -13.02 -39.56
N ASN A 205 25.05 -12.29 -39.24
CA ASN A 205 24.03 -11.86 -40.20
C ASN A 205 24.40 -10.58 -40.97
N GLY A 206 25.61 -10.03 -40.76
CA GLY A 206 26.10 -8.86 -41.51
C GLY A 206 25.58 -7.52 -41.00
N ALA A 207 25.08 -7.43 -39.77
CA ALA A 207 24.61 -6.16 -39.20
C ALA A 207 25.76 -5.14 -39.04
N THR A 208 25.44 -3.87 -39.25
CA THR A 208 26.37 -2.75 -39.08
C THR A 208 26.63 -2.44 -37.60
N GLN A 209 27.71 -1.72 -37.31
CA GLN A 209 28.02 -1.32 -35.93
C GLN A 209 26.95 -0.40 -35.32
N GLU A 210 26.33 0.47 -36.13
CA GLU A 210 25.25 1.36 -35.68
C GLU A 210 24.00 0.56 -35.28
N GLU A 211 23.63 -0.44 -36.08
CA GLU A 211 22.53 -1.34 -35.76
C GLU A 211 22.81 -2.14 -34.49
N ILE A 212 24.01 -2.69 -34.34
CA ILE A 212 24.40 -3.42 -33.12
C ILE A 212 24.29 -2.51 -31.89
N GLN A 213 24.73 -1.25 -31.97
CA GLN A 213 24.61 -0.31 -30.85
C GLN A 213 23.16 0.04 -30.52
N PHE A 214 22.32 0.23 -31.54
CA PHE A 214 20.88 0.46 -31.36
C PHE A 214 20.21 -0.73 -30.68
N HIS A 215 20.47 -1.94 -31.18
CA HIS A 215 19.95 -3.18 -30.59
C HIS A 215 20.49 -3.43 -29.19
N LYS A 216 21.75 -3.04 -28.90
CA LYS A 216 22.31 -3.12 -27.55
C LYS A 216 21.48 -2.29 -26.58
N LYS A 217 21.24 -1.02 -26.90
CA LYS A 217 20.41 -0.15 -26.06
C LYS A 217 19.02 -0.76 -25.83
N ASN A 218 18.41 -1.30 -26.88
CA ASN A 218 17.09 -1.90 -26.81
C ASN A 218 17.07 -3.18 -25.95
N PHE A 219 18.10 -4.02 -26.07
CA PHE A 219 18.27 -5.24 -25.27
C PHE A 219 18.37 -4.92 -23.77
N TYR A 220 19.19 -3.93 -23.39
CA TYR A 220 19.34 -3.56 -21.98
C TYR A 220 18.11 -2.85 -21.38
N LEU A 221 17.19 -2.34 -22.22
CA LEU A 221 15.93 -1.76 -21.76
C LEU A 221 14.90 -2.84 -21.36
N LEU A 222 14.86 -3.99 -22.05
CA LEU A 222 13.81 -4.99 -21.88
C LEU A 222 14.36 -6.40 -21.65
N ASP A 223 15.11 -6.95 -22.60
CA ASP A 223 15.51 -8.35 -22.58
C ASP A 223 16.51 -8.67 -21.47
N ALA A 224 17.39 -7.73 -21.12
CA ALA A 224 18.31 -7.88 -19.99
C ALA A 224 17.56 -8.10 -18.66
N GLN A 225 16.34 -7.56 -18.51
CA GLN A 225 15.52 -7.73 -17.30
C GLN A 225 15.03 -9.18 -17.10
N ARG A 226 15.12 -10.03 -18.14
CA ARG A 226 14.83 -11.47 -18.04
C ARG A 226 15.97 -12.25 -17.38
N SER A 227 17.17 -11.68 -17.32
CA SER A 227 18.33 -12.22 -16.62
C SER A 227 18.40 -11.63 -15.23
N TYR A 228 17.89 -12.36 -14.24
CA TYR A 228 17.78 -11.86 -12.87
C TYR A 228 18.24 -12.88 -11.85
N VAL A 229 18.63 -12.37 -10.68
CA VAL A 229 18.99 -13.17 -9.52
C VAL A 229 17.70 -13.69 -8.87
N ALA A 230 17.58 -15.01 -8.76
CA ALA A 230 16.42 -15.65 -8.12
C ALA A 230 16.26 -15.19 -6.67
N ASP A 231 15.00 -14.99 -6.24
CA ASP A 231 14.64 -14.57 -4.88
C ASP A 231 15.36 -13.29 -4.40
N SER A 232 15.63 -12.36 -5.33
CA SER A 232 16.24 -11.06 -5.06
C SER A 232 15.48 -9.93 -5.76
N PHE A 233 15.14 -8.89 -5.00
CA PHE A 233 14.28 -7.81 -5.46
C PHE A 233 14.78 -6.44 -5.06
N ASP A 234 14.86 -5.53 -6.01
CA ASP A 234 15.24 -4.14 -5.77
C ASP A 234 13.97 -3.30 -5.52
N PHE A 235 13.84 -2.78 -4.30
CA PHE A 235 12.73 -1.95 -3.84
C PHE A 235 13.07 -0.47 -3.90
N VAL A 236 12.05 0.34 -4.17
CA VAL A 236 12.09 1.80 -4.09
C VAL A 236 10.83 2.31 -3.42
N ILE A 237 10.99 3.09 -2.37
CA ILE A 237 9.91 3.61 -1.52
C ILE A 237 10.09 5.11 -1.30
N GLN A 238 9.00 5.86 -1.37
CA GLN A 238 8.96 7.27 -1.05
C GLN A 238 7.64 7.58 -0.33
N SER A 239 7.75 8.07 0.89
CA SER A 239 6.63 8.51 1.72
C SER A 239 6.00 9.82 1.21
N ILE A 240 4.71 10.02 1.52
CA ILE A 240 4.06 11.34 1.40
C ILE A 240 4.32 12.26 2.61
N GLY A 241 5.05 11.76 3.62
CA GLY A 241 5.51 12.53 4.79
C GLY A 241 4.75 12.26 6.09
N ILE A 242 3.78 11.34 6.12
CA ILE A 242 3.09 10.94 7.36
C ILE A 242 3.99 10.04 8.23
N TYR A 243 4.67 9.10 7.58
CA TYR A 243 5.58 8.15 8.21
C TYR A 243 6.94 8.19 7.51
N GLU A 244 8.00 7.78 8.21
CA GLU A 244 9.31 7.60 7.57
C GLU A 244 9.31 6.38 6.63
N ASN A 245 10.18 6.39 5.61
CA ASN A 245 10.26 5.32 4.60
C ASN A 245 10.46 3.93 5.24
N ILE A 246 11.34 3.83 6.24
CA ILE A 246 11.63 2.60 6.97
C ILE A 246 10.43 2.18 7.83
N GLU A 247 9.75 3.14 8.45
CA GLU A 247 8.58 2.90 9.30
C GLU A 247 7.42 2.29 8.49
N ILE A 248 7.22 2.75 7.25
CA ILE A 248 6.21 2.21 6.32
C ILE A 248 6.42 0.71 6.09
N ILE A 249 7.66 0.29 5.84
CA ILE A 249 8.00 -1.13 5.62
C ILE A 249 7.74 -1.94 6.90
N LYS A 250 8.14 -1.40 8.04
CA LYS A 250 7.91 -2.02 9.35
C LYS A 250 6.42 -2.20 9.64
N LYS A 251 5.59 -1.18 9.40
CA LYS A 251 4.13 -1.26 9.54
C LYS A 251 3.53 -2.32 8.62
N ALA A 252 3.98 -2.40 7.36
CA ALA A 252 3.53 -3.44 6.45
C ALA A 252 3.85 -4.85 6.98
N CYS A 253 5.06 -5.06 7.51
CA CYS A 253 5.44 -6.34 8.13
C CYS A 253 4.59 -6.68 9.35
N ILE A 254 4.27 -5.69 10.20
CA ILE A 254 3.40 -5.89 11.38
C ILE A 254 1.97 -6.24 10.95
N ILE A 255 1.41 -5.53 9.96
CA ILE A 255 0.06 -5.80 9.45
C ILE A 255 -0.02 -7.22 8.90
N LEU A 256 0.98 -7.65 8.11
CA LEU A 256 1.04 -9.01 7.57
C LEU A 256 1.17 -10.05 8.70
N GLN A 257 2.00 -9.82 9.71
CA GLN A 257 2.09 -10.70 10.88
C GLN A 257 0.75 -10.80 11.62
N ASN A 258 0.08 -9.69 11.87
CA ASN A 258 -1.22 -9.66 12.55
C ASN A 258 -2.26 -10.45 11.76
N LYS A 259 -2.30 -10.29 10.42
CA LYS A 259 -3.17 -11.11 9.55
C LYS A 259 -2.90 -12.62 9.69
N MET A 260 -1.64 -13.04 9.76
CA MET A 260 -1.30 -14.45 9.98
C MET A 260 -1.76 -14.92 11.36
N VAL A 261 -1.57 -14.10 12.40
CA VAL A 261 -1.98 -14.42 13.78
C VAL A 261 -3.50 -14.52 13.89
N ASP A 262 -4.24 -13.62 13.26
CA ASP A 262 -5.70 -13.65 13.27
C ASP A 262 -6.24 -14.84 12.47
N LEU A 263 -5.62 -15.19 11.34
CA LEU A 263 -5.95 -16.41 10.61
C LEU A 263 -5.68 -17.67 11.45
N ILE A 264 -4.57 -17.73 12.21
CA ILE A 264 -4.29 -18.83 13.14
C ILE A 264 -5.41 -18.96 14.19
N LYS A 265 -5.86 -17.85 14.78
CA LYS A 265 -6.99 -17.87 15.74
C LYS A 265 -8.27 -18.38 15.09
N SER A 266 -8.55 -17.97 13.86
CA SER A 266 -9.71 -18.44 13.09
C SER A 266 -9.64 -19.93 12.75
N ILE A 267 -8.45 -20.46 12.48
CA ILE A 267 -8.23 -21.89 12.27
C ILE A 267 -8.47 -22.66 13.58
N ASP A 268 -7.92 -22.18 14.69
CA ASP A 268 -8.05 -22.82 16.02
C ASP A 268 -9.50 -22.78 16.55
N SER A 269 -10.26 -21.77 16.16
CA SER A 269 -11.69 -21.63 16.50
C SER A 269 -12.62 -22.35 15.53
N ASP A 270 -12.07 -23.09 14.55
CA ASP A 270 -12.80 -23.77 13.47
C ASP A 270 -13.75 -22.89 12.66
N ILE A 271 -13.36 -21.63 12.43
CA ILE A 271 -14.13 -20.65 11.66
C ILE A 271 -13.78 -20.75 10.16
N VAL A 272 -12.53 -21.10 9.83
CA VAL A 272 -12.07 -21.16 8.44
C VAL A 272 -12.77 -22.29 7.68
N PRO A 273 -13.57 -21.99 6.63
CA PRO A 273 -14.29 -23.02 5.91
C PRO A 273 -13.34 -23.92 5.10
N ILE A 274 -13.37 -25.22 5.41
CA ILE A 274 -12.64 -26.26 4.68
C ILE A 274 -13.65 -27.24 4.11
N ASN A 275 -13.80 -27.20 2.79
CA ASN A 275 -14.74 -28.03 2.05
C ASN A 275 -14.00 -29.12 1.29
N VAL A 276 -14.65 -30.27 1.08
CA VAL A 276 -14.14 -31.27 0.13
C VAL A 276 -14.35 -30.69 -1.27
N SER A 277 -13.31 -30.65 -2.10
CA SER A 277 -13.41 -30.03 -3.42
C SER A 277 -14.27 -30.87 -4.36
N GLU A 278 -15.17 -30.22 -5.10
CA GLU A 278 -15.95 -30.86 -6.17
C GLU A 278 -15.10 -31.00 -7.45
N THR A 279 -14.12 -31.92 -7.43
CA THR A 279 -13.22 -32.15 -8.56
C THR A 279 -12.96 -33.63 -8.79
N THR A 280 -12.36 -33.96 -9.93
CA THR A 280 -11.87 -35.32 -10.25
C THR A 280 -10.62 -35.71 -9.46
N VAL A 281 -10.01 -34.79 -8.71
CA VAL A 281 -8.83 -35.05 -7.89
C VAL A 281 -9.26 -35.63 -6.54
N ALA A 282 -8.84 -36.86 -6.26
CA ALA A 282 -9.12 -37.51 -4.98
C ALA A 282 -8.45 -36.77 -3.81
N ASN A 283 -9.08 -36.82 -2.63
CA ASN A 283 -8.57 -36.19 -1.39
C ASN A 283 -8.30 -34.70 -1.51
N SER A 284 -9.12 -34.01 -2.31
CA SER A 284 -9.01 -32.57 -2.54
C SER A 284 -9.86 -31.77 -1.54
N TYR A 285 -9.30 -30.68 -1.06
CA TYR A 285 -9.90 -29.75 -0.13
C TYR A 285 -9.77 -28.32 -0.63
N ASP A 286 -10.84 -27.56 -0.49
CA ASP A 286 -10.92 -26.12 -0.76
C ASP A 286 -10.95 -25.37 0.58
N ILE A 287 -9.89 -24.60 0.83
CA ILE A 287 -9.74 -23.72 1.97
C ILE A 287 -10.20 -22.33 1.53
N ILE A 288 -11.27 -21.81 2.15
CA ILE A 288 -11.81 -20.49 1.85
C ILE A 288 -11.13 -19.46 2.77
N LEU A 289 -10.43 -18.51 2.17
CA LEU A 289 -9.84 -17.36 2.86
C LEU A 289 -10.79 -16.17 2.72
N GLU A 290 -11.60 -15.93 3.74
CA GLU A 290 -12.56 -14.82 3.78
C GLU A 290 -11.85 -13.48 3.87
N ASN A 291 -12.25 -12.52 3.03
CA ASN A 291 -11.69 -11.16 2.97
C ASN A 291 -10.17 -11.06 2.68
N GLU A 292 -9.54 -12.16 2.30
CA GLU A 292 -8.13 -12.23 1.94
C GLU A 292 -7.96 -12.62 0.48
N ASP A 293 -7.12 -11.86 -0.22
CA ASP A 293 -6.92 -11.97 -1.66
C ASP A 293 -5.55 -12.59 -2.01
N TYR A 294 -4.97 -12.16 -3.14
CA TYR A 294 -3.63 -12.56 -3.55
C TYR A 294 -2.55 -12.28 -2.50
N THR A 295 -2.71 -11.25 -1.66
CA THR A 295 -1.68 -10.81 -0.71
C THR A 295 -1.31 -11.90 0.28
N VAL A 296 -2.30 -12.42 1.02
CA VAL A 296 -2.11 -13.52 1.98
C VAL A 296 -2.22 -14.86 1.27
N GLY A 297 -3.14 -15.00 0.32
CA GLY A 297 -3.42 -16.28 -0.34
C GLY A 297 -2.24 -16.84 -1.14
N LYS A 298 -1.48 -16.01 -1.88
CA LYS A 298 -0.28 -16.49 -2.60
C LYS A 298 0.89 -16.79 -1.67
N VAL A 299 0.97 -16.11 -0.52
CA VAL A 299 2.00 -16.40 0.49
C VAL A 299 1.75 -17.79 1.09
N LEU A 300 0.51 -18.06 1.51
CA LEU A 300 0.14 -19.34 2.09
C LEU A 300 0.22 -20.48 1.07
N GLU A 301 -0.26 -20.28 -0.16
CA GLU A 301 -0.13 -21.28 -1.21
C GLU A 301 1.32 -21.61 -1.51
N TYR A 302 2.21 -20.62 -1.60
CA TYR A 302 3.63 -20.89 -1.80
C TYR A 302 4.25 -21.70 -0.66
N LEU A 303 3.95 -21.35 0.59
CA LEU A 303 4.50 -22.08 1.75
C LEU A 303 3.97 -23.51 1.83
N LEU A 304 2.68 -23.71 1.57
CA LEU A 304 2.07 -25.05 1.49
C LEU A 304 2.69 -25.88 0.36
N TYR A 305 2.86 -25.28 -0.81
CA TYR A 305 3.49 -25.92 -1.96
C TYR A 305 4.95 -26.31 -1.66
N GLU A 306 5.74 -25.39 -1.14
CA GLU A 306 7.16 -25.61 -0.86
C GLU A 306 7.37 -26.70 0.20
N GLN A 307 6.58 -26.66 1.27
CA GLN A 307 6.73 -27.62 2.37
C GLN A 307 6.14 -28.98 2.05
N TYR A 308 4.87 -29.01 1.62
CA TYR A 308 4.10 -30.25 1.56
C TYR A 308 4.03 -30.88 0.17
N TYR A 309 4.21 -30.09 -0.90
CA TYR A 309 4.27 -30.63 -2.27
C TYR A 309 5.72 -30.93 -2.70
N MET A 310 6.65 -29.99 -2.57
CA MET A 310 8.03 -30.17 -3.05
C MET A 310 8.88 -31.03 -2.12
N LYS A 311 8.89 -30.73 -0.81
CA LYS A 311 9.77 -31.41 0.15
C LYS A 311 9.17 -32.71 0.68
N GLU A 312 8.06 -32.62 1.42
CA GLU A 312 7.47 -33.79 2.07
C GLU A 312 6.70 -34.70 1.09
N LYS A 313 6.27 -34.15 -0.04
CA LYS A 313 5.47 -34.85 -1.07
C LYS A 313 4.21 -35.52 -0.50
N THR A 314 3.60 -34.89 0.50
CA THR A 314 2.31 -35.30 1.06
C THR A 314 1.16 -34.81 0.19
N LEU A 315 1.32 -33.65 -0.45
CA LEU A 315 0.38 -33.11 -1.42
C LEU A 315 0.62 -33.67 -2.83
N SER A 316 -0.48 -33.93 -3.54
CA SER A 316 -0.54 -34.22 -4.97
C SER A 316 -0.89 -32.98 -5.80
N PHE A 317 -1.48 -31.97 -5.17
CA PHE A 317 -1.84 -30.69 -5.79
C PHE A 317 -1.84 -29.59 -4.74
N CYS A 318 -1.39 -28.40 -5.13
CA CYS A 318 -1.56 -27.17 -4.37
C CYS A 318 -1.71 -26.02 -5.37
N GLY A 319 -2.76 -25.21 -5.22
CA GLY A 319 -3.00 -24.10 -6.11
C GLY A 319 -3.89 -23.03 -5.49
N PHE A 320 -3.71 -21.81 -5.95
CA PHE A 320 -4.47 -20.64 -5.52
C PHE A 320 -5.45 -20.21 -6.61
N LYS A 321 -6.68 -19.88 -6.23
CA LYS A 321 -7.68 -19.35 -7.15
C LYS A 321 -8.51 -18.24 -6.50
N LYS A 322 -8.59 -17.11 -7.19
CA LYS A 322 -9.62 -16.08 -6.96
C LYS A 322 -10.65 -16.20 -8.07
N TYR A 323 -11.89 -16.55 -7.72
CA TYR A 323 -12.94 -16.85 -8.71
C TYR A 323 -13.42 -15.61 -9.47
N HIS A 324 -13.42 -14.45 -8.82
CA HIS A 324 -13.83 -13.20 -9.43
C HIS A 324 -13.01 -12.02 -8.87
N PRO A 325 -12.60 -11.02 -9.68
CA PRO A 325 -11.86 -9.85 -9.18
C PRO A 325 -12.59 -9.08 -8.07
N HIS A 326 -13.92 -8.99 -8.13
CA HIS A 326 -14.76 -8.34 -7.12
C HIS A 326 -15.14 -9.21 -5.92
N ASN A 327 -14.81 -10.51 -5.92
CA ASN A 327 -15.01 -11.33 -4.72
C ASN A 327 -13.91 -10.95 -3.72
N SER A 328 -14.26 -10.64 -2.48
CA SER A 328 -13.30 -10.40 -1.39
C SER A 328 -12.48 -11.65 -1.08
N ASP A 329 -13.08 -12.82 -1.27
CA ASP A 329 -12.55 -14.09 -0.82
C ASP A 329 -11.64 -14.74 -1.87
N SER A 330 -10.82 -15.66 -1.40
CA SER A 330 -9.99 -16.51 -2.25
C SER A 330 -9.97 -17.95 -1.76
N VAL A 331 -9.56 -18.86 -2.63
CA VAL A 331 -9.56 -20.30 -2.34
C VAL A 331 -8.16 -20.86 -2.58
N ILE A 332 -7.64 -21.53 -1.56
CA ILE A 332 -6.49 -22.43 -1.72
C ILE A 332 -7.03 -23.84 -1.85
N ARG A 333 -6.71 -24.47 -2.97
CA ARG A 333 -7.04 -25.86 -3.22
C ARG A 333 -5.81 -26.72 -2.99
N ILE A 334 -5.95 -27.72 -2.14
CA ILE A 334 -4.91 -28.72 -1.89
C ILE A 334 -5.48 -30.12 -2.07
N ALA A 335 -4.66 -31.05 -2.56
CA ALA A 335 -5.02 -32.46 -2.59
C ALA A 335 -3.88 -33.31 -2.04
N TYR A 336 -4.23 -34.41 -1.39
CA TYR A 336 -3.26 -35.30 -0.74
C TYR A 336 -3.05 -36.61 -1.51
N ASN A 337 -1.82 -37.12 -1.47
CA ASN A 337 -1.49 -38.44 -2.03
C ASN A 337 -2.19 -39.60 -1.30
N LYS A 338 -2.53 -39.41 -0.02
CA LYS A 338 -3.26 -40.37 0.82
C LYS A 338 -4.48 -39.67 1.42
N ASN A 339 -5.45 -40.44 1.91
CA ASN A 339 -6.60 -39.87 2.61
C ASN A 339 -6.09 -39.06 3.82
N ALA A 340 -6.38 -37.77 3.80
CA ALA A 340 -6.19 -36.85 4.90
C ALA A 340 -7.56 -36.37 5.35
N ASP A 341 -7.73 -36.05 6.63
CA ASP A 341 -8.94 -35.42 7.17
C ASP A 341 -8.81 -33.89 7.20
N LYS A 342 -9.89 -33.21 7.59
CA LYS A 342 -9.89 -31.75 7.72
C LYS A 342 -8.91 -31.24 8.79
N ASP A 343 -8.65 -32.03 9.84
CA ASP A 343 -7.72 -31.66 10.91
C ASP A 343 -6.27 -31.62 10.41
N THR A 344 -5.90 -32.54 9.53
CA THR A 344 -4.61 -32.51 8.81
C THR A 344 -4.50 -31.23 7.98
N VAL A 345 -5.55 -30.85 7.25
CA VAL A 345 -5.59 -29.59 6.46
C VAL A 345 -5.40 -28.37 7.35
N ARG A 346 -6.12 -28.28 8.47
CA ARG A 346 -5.99 -27.19 9.45
C ARG A 346 -4.58 -27.10 9.99
N THR A 347 -3.97 -28.23 10.33
CA THR A 347 -2.60 -28.30 10.87
C THR A 347 -1.58 -27.77 9.86
N HIS A 348 -1.67 -28.19 8.60
CA HIS A 348 -0.76 -27.70 7.55
C HIS A 348 -0.95 -26.21 7.25
N LEU A 349 -2.20 -25.75 7.19
CA LEU A 349 -2.50 -24.33 6.99
C LEU A 349 -1.96 -23.47 8.16
N LYS A 350 -2.14 -23.93 9.40
CA LYS A 350 -1.62 -23.27 10.60
C LYS A 350 -0.09 -23.19 10.57
N SER A 351 0.58 -24.28 10.19
CA SER A 351 2.05 -24.30 10.04
C SER A 351 2.52 -23.26 9.03
N ALA A 352 1.86 -23.17 7.87
CA ALA A 352 2.18 -22.17 6.85
C ALA A 352 1.99 -20.73 7.37
N CYS A 353 0.95 -20.46 8.17
CA CYS A 353 0.76 -19.14 8.79
C CYS A 353 1.87 -18.80 9.79
N VAL A 354 2.31 -19.77 10.60
CA VAL A 354 3.41 -19.59 11.55
C VAL A 354 4.72 -19.28 10.81
N ASP A 355 5.02 -20.03 9.76
CA ASP A 355 6.22 -19.81 8.94
C ASP A 355 6.19 -18.43 8.26
N ALA A 356 5.05 -18.02 7.70
CA ALA A 356 4.88 -16.70 7.11
C ALA A 356 5.14 -15.60 8.15
N SER A 357 4.54 -15.72 9.34
CA SER A 357 4.70 -14.76 10.44
C SER A 357 6.16 -14.62 10.87
N GLU A 358 6.89 -15.73 11.04
CA GLU A 358 8.31 -15.71 11.39
C GLU A 358 9.18 -15.09 10.28
N ILE A 359 8.86 -15.32 9.00
CA ILE A 359 9.56 -14.65 7.89
C ILE A 359 9.38 -13.13 7.96
N TYR A 360 8.14 -12.64 8.11
CA TYR A 360 7.90 -11.19 8.22
C TYR A 360 8.55 -10.58 9.46
N LYS A 361 8.62 -11.33 10.56
CA LYS A 361 9.32 -10.92 11.78
C LYS A 361 10.83 -10.84 11.58
N LYS A 362 11.42 -11.75 10.79
CA LYS A 362 12.83 -11.64 10.37
C LYS A 362 13.04 -10.41 9.50
N ILE A 363 12.19 -10.17 8.49
CA ILE A 363 12.29 -8.99 7.61
C ILE A 363 12.17 -7.69 8.43
N TYR A 364 11.20 -7.63 9.35
CA TYR A 364 11.00 -6.48 10.24
C TYR A 364 12.27 -6.11 11.01
N LYS A 365 13.03 -7.10 11.49
CA LYS A 365 14.26 -6.89 12.28
C LYS A 365 15.46 -6.41 11.45
N LEU A 366 15.39 -6.49 10.12
CA LEU A 366 16.46 -6.01 9.24
C LEU A 366 16.40 -4.49 9.02
N PHE A 367 15.30 -3.86 9.40
CA PHE A 367 15.05 -2.43 9.38
C PHE A 367 15.04 -1.90 10.82
#